data_AF-A0A7Y0N0T6-F1
#
_entry.id   AF-A0A7Y0N0T6-F1
#
_cell.length_a   1.000
_cell.length_b   1.000
_cell.length_c   1.000
_cell.angle_alpha   90.00
_cell.angle_beta   90.00
_cell.angle_gamma   90.00
#
_symmetry.space_group_name_H-M   'P 1'
#
loop_
_entity.id
_entity.type
_entity.pdbx_description
1 polymer ?
#
loop_
_entity_poly.entity_id
_entity_poly.type
_entity_poly.pdbx_seq_one_letter_code
_entity_poly.pdbx_strand_id
1 'polypeptide(L)'
;HIPLVDWILALSGSFSAAYIYLFYTELAGRSGAPTTADIVVAVVGMILLLEATRRALGPPLMVVAAVFLTYTFAGPYMPDVIAHKGASLGKAMSHLWLTTEGVFGVALGVSTSFVFLFVLFGAMLERAGAGAYFIKVAFSLLGHMKGGPAKAAVVASGLSGLVSGSSIANVVTTGTFTIPLMKRVGFPGTKAGAVEVAASTNGQLTPPIMGAAAFLMVEYVGISYVEVIKAALLPALISYIALIYIVHLEACKAGMTGLPRRHNPTLLQSLLSFTATILGLCVISALVYYGVGWTKDVFGDAATTIVTIALLIAYVGLVKISANHMKDGAIEIDAELTEVPDPGPTVKSGLHYLLPIVVLVS
;
A
#
# COMPACT_ATOMS: atom_id res chain seq x y z
N HIS A 1 -6.83 24.51 -16.00
CA HIS A 1 -6.39 25.89 -15.66
C HIS A 1 -5.98 25.88 -14.19
N ILE A 2 -4.70 26.16 -13.89
CA ILE A 2 -4.21 26.21 -12.50
C ILE A 2 -4.27 27.67 -12.05
N PRO A 3 -5.01 28.02 -10.98
CA PRO A 3 -5.07 29.37 -10.44
C PRO A 3 -3.69 29.93 -10.10
N LEU A 4 -3.49 31.24 -10.30
CA LEU A 4 -2.22 31.90 -10.00
C LEU A 4 -1.86 31.84 -8.50
N VAL A 5 -2.88 31.80 -7.63
CA VAL A 5 -2.71 31.58 -6.18
C VAL A 5 -2.02 30.25 -5.88
N ASP A 6 -2.35 29.18 -6.60
CA ASP A 6 -1.75 27.86 -6.36
C ASP A 6 -0.28 27.84 -6.78
N TRP A 7 0.09 28.57 -7.84
CA TRP A 7 1.49 28.75 -8.22
C TRP A 7 2.29 29.51 -7.17
N ILE A 8 1.73 30.58 -6.60
CA ILE A 8 2.39 31.34 -5.53
C ILE A 8 2.61 30.47 -4.29
N LEU A 9 1.57 29.73 -3.86
CA LEU A 9 1.66 28.83 -2.72
C LEU A 9 2.68 27.71 -2.96
N ALA A 10 2.70 27.12 -4.16
CA ALA A 10 3.64 26.09 -4.53
C ALA A 10 5.09 26.61 -4.50
N LEU A 11 5.37 27.74 -5.15
CA LEU A 11 6.72 28.33 -5.17
C LEU A 11 7.19 28.73 -3.78
N SER A 12 6.31 29.34 -2.98
CA SER A 12 6.63 29.75 -1.60
C SER A 12 6.92 28.53 -0.71
N GLY A 13 6.11 27.47 -0.83
CA GLY A 13 6.29 26.24 -0.06
C GLY A 13 7.56 25.48 -0.48
N SER A 14 7.81 25.39 -1.80
CA SER A 14 9.05 24.82 -2.33
C SER A 14 10.28 25.59 -1.86
N PHE A 15 10.23 26.92 -1.85
CA PHE A 15 11.31 27.74 -1.30
C PHE A 15 11.51 27.49 0.20
N SER A 16 10.44 27.47 1.01
CA SER A 16 10.53 27.21 2.45
C SER A 16 11.14 25.84 2.78
N ALA A 17 10.87 24.82 1.96
CA ALA A 17 11.48 23.50 2.11
C ALA A 17 12.95 23.49 1.60
N ALA A 18 13.23 24.12 0.45
CA ALA A 18 14.56 24.20 -0.11
C ALA A 18 15.52 25.06 0.74
N TYR A 19 15.00 25.98 1.54
CA TYR A 19 15.79 26.88 2.39
C TYR A 19 16.79 26.13 3.29
N ILE A 20 16.36 25.01 3.89
CA ILE A 20 17.22 24.20 4.77
C ILE A 20 18.40 23.61 3.99
N TYR A 21 18.15 23.19 2.74
CA TYR A 21 19.19 22.66 1.86
C TYR A 21 20.13 23.76 1.35
N LEU A 22 19.57 24.89 0.90
CA LEU A 22 20.33 26.01 0.34
C LEU A 22 21.23 26.69 1.37
N PHE A 23 20.74 26.87 2.60
CA PHE A 23 21.46 27.55 3.68
C PHE A 23 21.99 26.58 4.75
N TYR A 24 22.15 25.30 4.39
CA TYR A 24 22.55 24.23 5.31
C TYR A 24 23.79 24.58 6.14
N THR A 25 24.86 25.07 5.49
CA THR A 25 26.13 25.42 6.16
C THR A 25 25.95 26.53 7.19
N GLU A 26 25.15 27.54 6.87
CA GLU A 26 24.91 28.67 7.75
C GLU A 26 23.94 28.34 8.88
N LEU A 27 22.96 27.47 8.63
CA LEU A 27 22.03 26.95 9.64
C LEU A 27 22.78 26.05 10.64
N ALA A 28 23.65 25.17 10.14
CA ALA A 28 24.51 24.33 10.98
C ALA A 28 25.46 25.17 11.86
N GLY A 29 26.00 26.27 11.33
CA GLY A 29 26.86 27.20 12.06
C GLY A 29 26.14 28.07 13.11
N ARG A 30 24.81 28.20 13.03
CA ARG A 30 23.98 29.05 13.91
C ARG A 30 23.02 28.25 14.78
N SER A 31 23.34 26.98 15.06
CA SER A 31 22.48 26.09 15.84
C SER A 31 22.08 26.71 17.18
N GLY A 32 20.77 26.93 17.39
CA GLY A 32 20.21 27.56 18.59
C GLY A 32 20.04 29.08 18.56
N ALA A 33 20.48 29.77 17.50
CA ALA A 33 20.33 31.22 17.31
C ALA A 33 19.82 31.57 15.89
N PRO A 34 18.57 31.19 15.54
CA PRO A 34 18.00 31.47 14.23
C PRO A 34 17.88 32.98 14.01
N THR A 35 18.13 33.43 12.79
CA THR A 35 17.87 34.80 12.37
C THR A 35 16.37 35.04 12.14
N THR A 36 15.97 36.31 12.08
CA THR A 36 14.58 36.68 11.74
C THR A 36 14.14 36.10 10.40
N ALA A 37 15.05 36.01 9.42
CA ALA A 37 14.76 35.40 8.12
C ALA A 37 14.44 33.90 8.26
N ASP A 38 15.26 33.16 9.02
CA ASP A 38 15.03 31.72 9.26
C ASP A 38 13.67 31.47 9.92
N ILE A 39 13.29 32.32 10.88
CA ILE A 39 11.99 32.22 11.57
C ILE A 39 10.84 32.52 10.61
N VAL A 40 10.94 33.57 9.78
CA VAL A 40 9.89 33.91 8.81
C VAL A 40 9.68 32.78 7.82
N VAL A 41 10.76 32.21 7.28
CA VAL A 41 10.68 31.09 6.33
C VAL A 41 10.05 29.86 6.97
N ALA A 42 10.41 29.56 8.23
CA ALA A 42 9.84 28.45 8.98
C ALA A 42 8.34 28.64 9.29
N VAL A 43 7.91 29.86 9.66
CA VAL A 43 6.49 30.18 9.89
C VAL A 43 5.70 30.04 8.60
N VAL A 44 6.21 30.61 7.49
CA VAL A 44 5.57 30.49 6.17
C VAL A 44 5.48 29.02 5.76
N GLY A 45 6.57 28.27 5.92
CA GLY A 45 6.61 26.83 5.64
C GLY A 45 5.57 26.07 6.45
N MET A 46 5.44 26.37 7.74
CA MET A 46 4.48 25.71 8.63
C MET A 46 3.03 25.99 8.23
N ILE A 47 2.70 27.26 7.93
CA ILE A 47 1.34 27.63 7.48
C ILE A 47 1.00 26.95 6.16
N LEU A 48 1.95 26.94 5.22
CA LEU A 48 1.78 26.27 3.92
C LEU A 48 1.64 24.75 4.08
N LEU A 49 2.35 24.14 5.03
CA LEU A 49 2.19 22.72 5.33
C LEU A 49 0.79 22.41 5.88
N LEU A 50 0.25 23.24 6.78
CA LEU A 50 -1.12 23.09 7.29
C LEU A 50 -2.14 23.21 6.15
N GLU A 51 -1.96 24.19 5.26
CA GLU A 51 -2.84 24.37 4.09
C GLU A 51 -2.71 23.21 3.09
N ALA A 52 -1.50 22.71 2.83
CA ALA A 52 -1.27 21.52 2.02
C ALA A 52 -1.95 20.29 2.63
N THR A 53 -1.84 20.12 3.95
CA THR A 53 -2.50 19.04 4.70
C THR A 53 -4.02 19.13 4.57
N ARG A 54 -4.59 20.34 4.70
CA ARG A 54 -6.03 20.58 4.53
C ARG A 54 -6.50 20.22 3.12
N ARG A 55 -5.74 20.56 2.09
CA ARG A 55 -6.08 20.27 0.69
C ARG A 55 -5.95 18.78 0.34
N ALA A 56 -4.95 18.10 0.89
CA ALA A 56 -4.65 16.70 0.56
C ALA A 56 -5.47 15.69 1.38
N LEU A 57 -5.61 15.92 2.69
CA LEU A 57 -6.18 14.96 3.65
C LEU A 57 -7.48 15.47 4.30
N GLY A 58 -7.86 16.72 4.02
CA GLY A 58 -9.06 17.35 4.53
C GLY A 58 -8.85 18.13 5.84
N PRO A 59 -9.88 18.87 6.29
CA PRO A 59 -9.82 19.68 7.51
C PRO A 59 -9.46 18.95 8.81
N PRO A 60 -9.89 17.69 9.07
CA PRO A 60 -9.68 17.06 10.38
C PRO A 60 -8.22 17.02 10.83
N LEU A 61 -7.31 16.59 9.96
CA LEU A 61 -5.89 16.46 10.31
C LEU A 61 -5.23 17.84 10.53
N MET A 62 -5.58 18.83 9.70
CA MET A 62 -5.12 20.20 9.88
C MET A 62 -5.57 20.78 11.23
N VAL A 63 -6.83 20.56 11.62
CA VAL A 63 -7.37 21.05 12.90
C VAL A 63 -6.60 20.43 14.06
N VAL A 64 -6.37 19.11 14.04
CA VAL A 64 -5.59 18.44 15.08
C VAL A 64 -4.17 19.02 15.16
N ALA A 65 -3.48 19.16 14.03
CA ALA A 65 -2.15 19.75 13.99
C ALA A 65 -2.14 21.21 14.51
N ALA A 66 -3.14 22.01 14.15
CA ALA A 66 -3.27 23.40 14.61
C ALA A 66 -3.52 23.48 16.13
N VAL A 67 -4.28 22.54 16.70
CA VAL A 67 -4.50 22.45 18.16
C VAL A 67 -3.19 22.18 18.89
N PHE A 68 -2.40 21.19 18.44
CA PHE A 68 -1.10 20.89 19.06
C PHE A 68 -0.06 21.99 18.85
N LEU A 69 -0.09 22.65 17.69
CA LEU A 69 0.75 23.82 17.44
C LEU A 69 0.38 24.97 18.38
N THR A 70 -0.92 25.21 18.58
CA THR A 70 -1.41 26.23 19.52
C THR A 70 -1.02 25.88 20.96
N TYR A 71 -1.17 24.62 21.36
CA TYR A 71 -0.78 24.12 22.67
C TYR A 71 0.71 24.38 22.98
N THR A 72 1.59 24.24 21.97
CA THR A 72 3.02 24.55 22.08
C THR A 72 3.29 25.98 22.58
N PHE A 73 2.43 26.94 22.22
CA PHE A 73 2.52 28.33 22.66
C PHE A 73 1.67 28.63 23.90
N ALA A 74 0.51 27.98 24.02
CA ALA A 74 -0.49 28.22 25.06
C ALA A 74 -0.21 27.50 26.39
N GLY A 75 0.86 26.70 26.48
CA GLY A 75 1.26 25.93 27.66
C GLY A 75 1.09 26.63 29.03
N PRO A 76 1.44 27.91 29.21
CA PRO A 76 1.29 28.61 30.50
C PRO A 76 -0.16 28.85 30.94
N TYR A 77 -1.11 28.83 30.00
CA TYR A 77 -2.54 29.09 30.24
C TYR A 77 -3.36 27.81 30.42
N MET A 78 -2.70 26.64 30.40
CA MET A 78 -3.35 25.34 30.49
C MET A 78 -3.53 24.89 31.95
N PRO A 79 -4.44 23.95 32.23
CA PRO A 79 -4.59 23.35 33.56
C PRO A 79 -3.28 22.70 34.04
N ASP A 80 -3.03 22.73 35.34
CA ASP A 80 -1.76 22.29 35.96
C ASP A 80 -1.29 20.89 35.53
N VAL A 81 -2.21 19.99 35.20
CA VAL A 81 -1.92 18.61 34.77
C VAL A 81 -1.16 18.56 33.43
N ILE A 82 -1.36 19.55 32.56
CA ILE A 82 -0.77 19.62 31.21
C ILE A 82 -0.01 20.94 30.98
N ALA A 83 0.14 21.77 32.00
CA ALA A 83 0.81 23.07 31.87
C ALA A 83 2.31 22.92 31.63
N HIS A 84 2.87 23.78 30.79
CA HIS A 84 4.31 23.89 30.57
C HIS A 84 4.70 25.36 30.31
N LYS A 85 6.00 25.68 30.33
CA LYS A 85 6.50 27.08 30.18
C LYS A 85 6.12 27.77 28.86
N GLY A 86 5.52 27.07 27.90
CA GLY A 86 5.38 27.51 26.52
C GLY A 86 6.72 27.56 25.77
N ALA A 87 6.67 27.55 24.44
CA ALA A 87 7.84 27.78 23.59
C ALA A 87 7.80 29.19 22.99
N SER A 88 8.95 29.86 22.92
CA SER A 88 9.07 31.08 22.12
C SER A 88 8.96 30.74 20.62
N LEU A 89 8.52 31.70 19.80
CA LEU A 89 8.38 31.50 18.36
C LEU A 89 9.68 31.00 17.71
N GLY A 90 10.81 31.61 18.07
CA GLY A 90 12.13 31.18 17.60
C GLY A 90 12.45 29.73 17.97
N LYS A 91 12.25 29.35 19.23
CA LYS A 91 12.49 27.96 19.68
C LYS A 91 11.58 26.96 18.98
N ALA A 92 10.29 27.28 18.88
CA ALA A 92 9.30 26.41 18.25
C ALA A 92 9.60 26.21 16.75
N MET A 93 9.85 27.29 16.02
CA MET A 93 10.14 27.22 14.57
C MET A 93 11.50 26.57 14.28
N SER A 94 12.51 26.81 15.12
CA SER A 94 13.77 26.07 15.04
C SER A 94 13.54 24.58 15.17
N HIS A 95 12.80 24.14 16.19
CA HIS A 95 12.58 22.72 16.43
C HIS A 95 11.69 22.08 15.35
N LEU A 96 10.55 22.70 15.02
CA LEU A 96 9.54 22.12 14.12
C LEU A 96 9.93 22.15 12.64
N TRP A 97 10.68 23.16 12.18
CA TRP A 97 11.00 23.32 10.75
C TRP A 97 12.50 23.21 10.46
N LEU A 98 13.35 23.87 11.25
CA LEU A 98 14.78 24.00 10.92
C LEU A 98 15.64 22.80 11.38
N THR A 99 15.10 21.91 12.22
CA THR A 99 15.78 20.69 12.68
C THR A 99 15.14 19.42 12.13
N THR A 100 15.86 18.30 12.23
CA THR A 100 15.40 16.97 11.83
C THR A 100 14.49 16.28 12.87
N GLU A 101 14.09 16.99 13.92
CA GLU A 101 13.17 16.47 14.94
C GLU A 101 11.71 16.86 14.66
N GLY A 102 11.48 17.71 13.64
CA GLY A 102 10.15 18.18 13.24
C GLY A 102 9.71 17.65 11.88
N VAL A 103 9.25 18.54 11.01
CA VAL A 103 8.69 18.21 9.68
C VAL A 103 9.67 17.41 8.82
N PHE A 104 10.98 17.68 8.92
CA PHE A 104 12.02 17.01 8.14
C PHE A 104 12.68 15.84 8.88
N GLY A 105 11.95 15.20 9.79
CA GLY A 105 12.45 14.07 10.57
C GLY A 105 12.29 12.70 9.91
N VAL A 106 12.34 11.67 10.76
CA VAL A 106 12.33 10.26 10.38
C VAL A 106 11.11 9.91 9.50
N ALA A 107 9.93 10.47 9.82
CA ALA A 107 8.71 10.23 9.05
C ALA A 107 8.83 10.63 7.58
N LEU A 108 9.39 11.81 7.30
CA LEU A 108 9.61 12.27 5.94
C LEU A 108 10.69 11.43 5.24
N GLY A 109 11.78 11.11 5.94
CA GLY A 109 12.88 10.29 5.40
C GLY A 109 12.43 8.88 5.02
N VAL A 110 11.61 8.23 5.85
CA VAL A 110 11.02 6.91 5.55
C VAL A 110 10.02 7.02 4.40
N SER A 111 9.24 8.11 4.37
CA SER A 111 8.28 8.38 3.30
C SER A 111 8.96 8.49 1.93
N THR A 112 10.08 9.21 1.83
CA THR A 112 10.80 9.39 0.57
C THR A 112 11.61 8.16 0.17
N SER A 113 12.14 7.41 1.14
CA SER A 113 13.07 6.30 0.86
C SER A 113 12.35 4.98 0.56
N PHE A 114 11.21 4.72 1.20
CA PHE A 114 10.47 3.47 1.05
C PHE A 114 9.06 3.72 0.51
N VAL A 115 8.27 4.54 1.21
CA VAL A 115 6.81 4.66 0.96
C VAL A 115 6.51 5.17 -0.44
N PHE A 116 7.22 6.20 -0.89
CA PHE A 116 7.02 6.79 -2.21
C PHE A 116 7.17 5.74 -3.31
N LEU A 117 8.21 4.88 -3.21
CA LEU A 117 8.47 3.83 -4.18
C LEU A 117 7.35 2.79 -4.19
N PHE A 118 6.93 2.34 -3.01
CA PHE A 118 5.80 1.42 -2.82
C PHE A 118 4.50 1.95 -3.42
N VAL A 119 4.14 3.19 -3.08
CA VAL A 119 2.91 3.84 -3.56
C VAL A 119 2.97 4.11 -5.07
N LEU A 120 4.12 4.57 -5.59
CA LEU A 120 4.30 4.82 -7.02
C LEU A 120 4.13 3.53 -7.84
N PHE A 121 4.87 2.48 -7.48
CA PHE A 121 4.76 1.21 -8.19
C PHE A 121 3.40 0.55 -7.99
N GLY A 122 2.83 0.64 -6.79
CA GLY A 122 1.47 0.15 -6.53
C GLY A 122 0.45 0.83 -7.43
N ALA A 123 0.49 2.17 -7.53
CA ALA A 123 -0.40 2.93 -8.40
C ALA A 123 -0.18 2.62 -9.89
N MET A 124 1.07 2.46 -10.32
CA MET A 124 1.39 2.05 -11.70
C MET A 124 0.87 0.64 -12.01
N LEU A 125 1.02 -0.30 -11.08
CA LEU A 125 0.60 -1.69 -11.23
C LEU A 125 -0.93 -1.81 -11.27
N GLU A 126 -1.63 -1.04 -10.44
CA GLU A 126 -3.09 -0.94 -10.48
C GLU A 126 -3.57 -0.35 -11.82
N ARG A 127 -2.95 0.74 -12.28
CA ARG A 127 -3.22 1.32 -13.61
C ARG A 127 -2.92 0.38 -14.76
N ALA A 128 -1.94 -0.52 -14.59
CA ALA A 128 -1.60 -1.52 -15.59
C ALA A 128 -2.64 -2.65 -15.69
N GLY A 129 -3.56 -2.79 -14.71
CA GLY A 129 -4.63 -3.78 -14.74
C GLY A 129 -4.44 -4.97 -13.80
N ALA A 130 -3.49 -4.89 -12.86
CA ALA A 130 -3.22 -5.98 -11.92
C ALA A 130 -4.40 -6.29 -10.99
N GLY A 131 -5.18 -5.30 -10.56
CA GLY A 131 -6.39 -5.50 -9.75
C GLY A 131 -7.39 -6.46 -10.41
N ALA A 132 -7.70 -6.24 -11.69
CA ALA A 132 -8.58 -7.13 -12.45
C ALA A 132 -7.99 -8.54 -12.61
N TYR A 133 -6.67 -8.65 -12.80
CA TYR A 133 -5.98 -9.93 -12.83
C TYR A 133 -6.10 -10.69 -11.50
N PHE A 134 -5.89 -10.04 -10.36
CA PHE A 134 -6.01 -10.67 -9.04
C PHE A 134 -7.44 -11.16 -8.75
N ILE A 135 -8.45 -10.41 -9.20
CA ILE A 135 -9.85 -10.87 -9.13
C ILE A 135 -10.02 -12.18 -9.91
N LYS A 136 -9.56 -12.24 -11.17
CA LYS A 136 -9.67 -13.45 -12.01
C LYS A 136 -8.96 -14.66 -11.38
N VAL A 137 -7.75 -14.46 -10.87
CA VAL A 137 -6.97 -15.52 -10.21
C VAL A 137 -7.70 -16.03 -8.97
N ALA A 138 -8.13 -15.13 -8.08
CA ALA A 138 -8.87 -15.52 -6.87
C ALA A 138 -10.15 -16.29 -7.21
N PHE A 139 -10.87 -15.86 -8.26
CA PHE A 139 -12.06 -16.56 -8.76
C PHE A 139 -11.77 -17.95 -9.30
N SER A 140 -10.74 -18.09 -10.14
CA SER A 140 -10.36 -19.41 -10.69
C SER A 140 -10.02 -20.41 -9.59
N LEU A 141 -9.39 -19.94 -8.51
CA LEU A 141 -8.98 -20.78 -7.39
C LEU A 141 -10.14 -21.16 -6.48
N LEU A 142 -11.00 -20.20 -6.13
CA LEU A 142 -11.94 -20.35 -5.01
C LEU A 142 -13.42 -20.39 -5.42
N GLY A 143 -13.78 -19.99 -6.64
CA GLY A 143 -15.18 -19.86 -7.10
C GLY A 143 -16.01 -21.14 -7.01
N HIS A 144 -15.36 -22.29 -7.05
CA HIS A 144 -15.97 -23.62 -6.98
C HIS A 144 -16.36 -24.06 -5.56
N MET A 145 -15.83 -23.39 -4.53
CA MET A 145 -16.12 -23.74 -3.14
C MET A 145 -17.53 -23.29 -2.75
N LYS A 146 -18.07 -23.84 -1.66
CA LYS A 146 -19.27 -23.26 -1.02
C LYS A 146 -19.00 -21.81 -0.62
N GLY A 147 -19.81 -20.88 -1.10
CA GLY A 147 -19.56 -19.44 -0.98
C GLY A 147 -18.34 -18.96 -1.76
N GLY A 148 -17.93 -19.70 -2.79
CA GLY A 148 -16.69 -19.52 -3.54
C GLY A 148 -16.50 -18.11 -4.08
N PRO A 149 -17.51 -17.50 -4.73
CA PRO A 149 -17.40 -16.13 -5.21
C PRO A 149 -17.19 -15.09 -4.11
N ALA A 150 -17.73 -15.31 -2.91
CA ALA A 150 -17.49 -14.42 -1.77
C ALA A 150 -16.09 -14.61 -1.18
N LYS A 151 -15.58 -15.84 -1.13
CA LYS A 151 -14.18 -16.10 -0.73
C LYS A 151 -13.18 -15.54 -1.74
N ALA A 152 -13.48 -15.71 -3.02
CA ALA A 152 -12.71 -15.15 -4.12
C ALA A 152 -12.70 -13.62 -4.05
N ALA A 153 -13.83 -12.98 -3.75
CA ALA A 153 -13.91 -11.55 -3.49
C ALA A 153 -12.99 -11.12 -2.33
N VAL A 154 -13.05 -11.80 -1.18
CA VAL A 154 -12.17 -11.49 -0.03
C VAL A 154 -10.69 -11.59 -0.41
N VAL A 155 -10.29 -12.65 -1.11
CA VAL A 155 -8.90 -12.86 -1.51
C VAL A 155 -8.48 -11.85 -2.58
N ALA A 156 -9.34 -11.55 -3.54
CA ALA A 156 -9.08 -10.55 -4.58
C ALA A 156 -8.89 -9.16 -3.99
N SER A 157 -9.80 -8.72 -3.11
CA SER A 157 -9.70 -7.46 -2.39
C SER A 157 -8.46 -7.43 -1.49
N GLY A 158 -8.06 -8.57 -0.92
CA GLY A 158 -6.80 -8.67 -0.19
C GLY A 158 -5.57 -8.48 -1.07
N LEU A 159 -5.51 -9.18 -2.21
CA LEU A 159 -4.42 -9.07 -3.17
C LEU A 159 -4.31 -7.67 -3.79
N SER A 160 -5.44 -7.03 -4.09
CA SER A 160 -5.49 -5.63 -4.54
C SER A 160 -5.12 -4.65 -3.40
N GLY A 161 -5.51 -4.96 -2.17
CA GLY A 161 -5.14 -4.22 -0.96
C GLY A 161 -3.63 -4.20 -0.71
N LEU A 162 -2.92 -5.31 -1.00
CA LEU A 162 -1.45 -5.38 -0.96
C LEU A 162 -0.78 -4.32 -1.86
N VAL A 163 -1.42 -4.00 -2.98
CA VAL A 163 -0.91 -3.12 -4.04
C VAL A 163 -1.33 -1.66 -3.81
N SER A 164 -2.52 -1.42 -3.28
CA SER A 164 -3.04 -0.06 -3.11
C SER A 164 -2.77 0.54 -1.73
N GLY A 165 -2.69 -0.28 -0.67
CA GLY A 165 -2.59 0.19 0.72
C GLY A 165 -3.78 1.07 1.18
N SER A 166 -4.85 1.17 0.38
CA SER A 166 -5.93 2.14 0.57
C SER A 166 -7.28 1.45 0.53
N SER A 167 -8.00 1.50 1.66
CA SER A 167 -9.33 0.92 1.79
C SER A 167 -10.34 1.58 0.85
N ILE A 168 -10.28 2.90 0.68
CA ILE A 168 -11.18 3.64 -0.20
C ILE A 168 -10.92 3.28 -1.66
N ALA A 169 -9.65 3.27 -2.09
CA ALA A 169 -9.30 2.91 -3.46
C ALA A 169 -9.75 1.49 -3.77
N ASN A 170 -9.51 0.55 -2.84
CA ASN A 170 -9.89 -0.85 -3.00
C ASN A 170 -11.41 -1.01 -3.12
N VAL A 171 -12.23 -0.41 -2.23
CA VAL A 171 -13.69 -0.48 -2.35
C VAL A 171 -14.19 0.09 -3.69
N VAL A 172 -13.55 1.15 -4.20
CA VAL A 172 -13.91 1.75 -5.49
C VAL A 172 -13.48 0.86 -6.67
N THR A 173 -12.34 0.18 -6.60
CA THR A 173 -11.86 -0.68 -7.68
C THR A 173 -12.43 -2.09 -7.59
N THR A 174 -12.15 -2.84 -6.51
CA THR A 174 -12.61 -4.22 -6.34
C THR A 174 -14.09 -4.32 -6.04
N GLY A 175 -14.63 -3.41 -5.21
CA GLY A 175 -16.02 -3.44 -4.79
C GLY A 175 -17.04 -3.35 -5.93
N THR A 176 -16.69 -2.66 -7.02
CA THR A 176 -17.54 -2.58 -8.22
C THR A 176 -17.75 -3.94 -8.89
N PHE A 177 -16.79 -4.86 -8.75
CA PHE A 177 -16.88 -6.22 -9.29
C PHE A 177 -17.33 -7.24 -8.25
N THR A 178 -16.81 -7.15 -7.03
CA THR A 178 -17.03 -8.17 -5.99
C THR A 178 -18.42 -8.11 -5.38
N ILE A 179 -18.99 -6.91 -5.17
CA ILE A 179 -20.31 -6.74 -4.54
C ILE A 179 -21.43 -7.32 -5.42
N PRO A 180 -21.56 -6.96 -6.72
CA PRO A 180 -22.57 -7.57 -7.58
C PRO A 180 -22.45 -9.09 -7.66
N LEU A 181 -21.22 -9.59 -7.66
CA LEU A 181 -20.92 -11.02 -7.79
C LEU A 181 -21.28 -11.81 -6.54
N MET A 182 -21.00 -11.28 -5.35
CA MET A 182 -21.51 -11.85 -4.09
C MET A 182 -23.03 -11.87 -4.05
N LYS A 183 -23.69 -10.80 -4.53
CA LYS A 183 -25.16 -10.74 -4.60
C LYS A 183 -25.74 -11.81 -5.52
N ARG A 184 -25.10 -12.11 -6.66
CA ARG A 184 -25.55 -13.13 -7.61
C ARG A 184 -25.55 -14.54 -7.03
N VAL A 185 -24.60 -14.87 -6.14
CA VAL A 185 -24.58 -16.17 -5.45
C VAL A 185 -25.47 -16.22 -4.21
N GLY A 186 -26.26 -15.17 -3.97
CA GLY A 186 -27.28 -15.14 -2.93
C GLY A 186 -26.93 -14.36 -1.68
N PHE A 187 -25.80 -13.64 -1.61
CA PHE A 187 -25.55 -12.76 -0.46
C PHE A 187 -26.50 -11.56 -0.48
N PRO A 188 -27.12 -11.21 0.65
CA PRO A 188 -27.80 -9.93 0.79
C PRO A 188 -26.84 -8.78 0.47
N GLY A 189 -27.33 -7.72 -0.17
CA GLY A 189 -26.50 -6.56 -0.55
C GLY A 189 -25.77 -5.93 0.64
N THR A 190 -26.40 -5.93 1.82
CA THR A 190 -25.79 -5.45 3.07
C THR A 190 -24.60 -6.31 3.51
N LYS A 191 -24.72 -7.64 3.44
CA LYS A 191 -23.61 -8.57 3.75
C LYS A 191 -22.50 -8.48 2.71
N ALA A 192 -22.84 -8.40 1.43
CA ALA A 192 -21.85 -8.22 0.36
C ALA A 192 -21.04 -6.93 0.55
N GLY A 193 -21.70 -5.81 0.85
CA GLY A 193 -21.03 -4.55 1.17
C GLY A 193 -20.16 -4.65 2.44
N ALA A 194 -20.67 -5.28 3.50
CA ALA A 194 -19.91 -5.46 4.75
C ALA A 194 -18.64 -6.30 4.54
N VAL A 195 -18.72 -7.39 3.77
CA VAL A 195 -17.58 -8.25 3.44
C VAL A 195 -16.54 -7.48 2.63
N GLU A 196 -16.97 -6.70 1.62
CA GLU A 196 -16.06 -5.91 0.80
C GLU A 196 -15.36 -4.82 1.61
N VAL A 197 -16.09 -4.11 2.47
CA VAL A 197 -15.54 -3.07 3.35
C VAL A 197 -14.56 -3.68 4.35
N ALA A 198 -14.88 -4.84 4.93
CA ALA A 198 -13.98 -5.54 5.85
C ALA A 198 -12.69 -6.01 5.14
N ALA A 199 -12.82 -6.61 3.95
CA ALA A 199 -11.67 -7.05 3.16
C ALA A 199 -10.79 -5.87 2.73
N SER A 200 -11.40 -4.77 2.31
CA SER A 200 -10.68 -3.56 1.89
C SER A 200 -10.02 -2.82 3.04
N THR A 201 -10.63 -2.81 4.23
CA THR A 201 -10.02 -2.25 5.43
C THR A 201 -8.79 -3.06 5.84
N ASN A 202 -8.85 -4.39 5.71
CA ASN A 202 -7.67 -5.23 5.91
C ASN A 202 -6.54 -4.91 4.92
N GLY A 203 -6.82 -4.36 3.73
CA GLY A 203 -5.79 -3.87 2.81
C GLY A 203 -4.80 -2.89 3.47
N GLN A 204 -5.27 -2.04 4.39
CA GLN A 204 -4.42 -1.06 5.09
C GLN A 204 -3.43 -1.68 6.09
N LEU A 205 -3.69 -2.89 6.58
CA LEU A 205 -2.77 -3.59 7.47
C LEU A 205 -1.93 -4.66 6.75
N THR A 206 -2.21 -4.91 5.46
CA THR A 206 -1.54 -5.97 4.72
C THR A 206 -0.21 -5.46 4.15
N PRO A 207 0.94 -6.07 4.51
CA PRO A 207 2.23 -5.72 3.89
C PRO A 207 2.28 -6.14 2.42
N PRO A 208 3.00 -5.44 1.52
CA PRO A 208 4.11 -4.55 1.86
C PRO A 208 3.77 -3.07 1.89
N ILE A 209 2.68 -2.61 1.24
CA ILE A 209 2.43 -1.16 1.06
C ILE A 209 1.77 -0.55 2.29
N MET A 210 0.80 -1.27 2.89
CA MET A 210 0.08 -0.86 4.10
C MET A 210 -0.54 0.56 4.00
N GLY A 211 -1.30 0.97 5.02
CA GLY A 211 -1.90 2.29 5.12
C GLY A 211 -1.01 3.28 5.87
N ALA A 212 -1.45 4.55 5.92
CA ALA A 212 -0.72 5.65 6.55
C ALA A 212 -0.30 5.40 8.01
N ALA A 213 -1.07 4.57 8.74
CA ALA A 213 -0.77 4.21 10.13
C ALA A 213 0.57 3.45 10.27
N ALA A 214 0.97 2.67 9.28
CA ALA A 214 2.27 1.96 9.31
C ALA A 214 3.45 2.94 9.34
N PHE A 215 3.30 4.10 8.68
CA PHE A 215 4.34 5.13 8.63
C PHE A 215 4.47 5.87 9.95
N LEU A 216 3.33 6.19 10.60
CA LEU A 216 3.33 6.75 11.95
C LEU A 216 3.95 5.79 12.98
N MET A 217 3.77 4.47 12.79
CA MET A 217 4.38 3.47 13.68
C MET A 217 5.90 3.44 13.57
N VAL A 218 6.47 3.58 12.37
CA VAL A 218 7.93 3.68 12.18
C VAL A 218 8.49 4.87 12.95
N GLU A 219 7.84 6.02 12.87
CA GLU A 219 8.25 7.22 13.59
C GLU A 219 8.11 7.06 15.11
N TYR A 220 6.94 6.61 15.57
CA TYR A 220 6.64 6.52 17.00
C TYR A 220 7.47 5.46 17.73
N VAL A 221 7.70 4.31 17.09
CA VAL A 221 8.43 3.19 17.68
C VAL A 221 9.93 3.25 17.38
N GLY A 222 10.34 4.01 16.36
CA GLY A 222 11.75 4.17 15.97
C GLY A 222 12.38 2.90 15.37
N ILE A 223 11.56 1.98 14.85
CA ILE A 223 12.01 0.74 14.19
C ILE A 223 11.90 0.88 12.67
N SER A 224 12.66 0.07 11.93
CA SER A 224 12.63 0.12 10.47
C SER A 224 11.26 -0.27 9.90
N TYR A 225 10.92 0.26 8.72
CA TYR A 225 9.68 -0.11 8.03
C TYR A 225 9.58 -1.62 7.74
N VAL A 226 10.71 -2.27 7.48
CA VAL A 226 10.80 -3.72 7.29
C VAL A 226 10.40 -4.48 8.56
N GLU A 227 10.78 -3.99 9.74
CA GLU A 227 10.36 -4.59 11.02
C GLU A 227 8.85 -4.43 11.26
N VAL A 228 8.29 -3.27 10.90
CA VAL A 228 6.84 -3.03 10.96
C VAL A 228 6.10 -4.01 10.03
N ILE A 229 6.58 -4.20 8.80
CA ILE A 229 6.05 -5.20 7.85
C ILE A 229 6.08 -6.60 8.44
N LYS A 230 7.23 -7.03 9.01
CA LYS A 230 7.39 -8.35 9.62
C LYS A 230 6.41 -8.56 10.78
N ALA A 231 6.24 -7.54 11.62
CA ALA A 231 5.30 -7.59 12.74
C ALA A 231 3.83 -7.62 12.29
N ALA A 232 3.49 -6.94 11.20
CA ALA A 232 2.12 -6.86 10.68
C ALA A 232 1.69 -8.10 9.88
N LEU A 233 2.63 -8.92 9.39
CA LEU A 233 2.33 -10.09 8.57
C LEU A 233 1.40 -11.10 9.26
N LEU A 234 1.68 -11.42 10.53
CA LEU A 234 0.88 -12.39 11.29
C LEU A 234 -0.54 -11.88 11.58
N PRO A 235 -0.74 -10.66 12.13
CA PRO A 235 -2.07 -10.07 12.27
C PRO A 235 -2.84 -9.98 10.95
N ALA A 236 -2.17 -9.63 9.85
CA ALA A 236 -2.77 -9.59 8.53
C ALA A 236 -3.32 -10.93 8.09
N LEU A 237 -2.50 -11.97 8.20
CA LEU A 237 -2.89 -13.32 7.82
C LEU A 237 -4.08 -13.81 8.66
N ILE A 238 -4.03 -13.61 9.98
CA ILE A 238 -5.13 -14.00 10.88
C ILE A 238 -6.42 -13.28 10.51
N SER A 239 -6.36 -11.98 10.21
CA SER A 239 -7.54 -11.19 9.84
C SER A 239 -8.20 -11.69 8.55
N TYR A 240 -7.42 -12.00 7.51
CA TYR A 240 -7.98 -12.57 6.29
C TYR A 240 -8.50 -14.00 6.47
N ILE A 241 -7.81 -14.84 7.24
CA ILE A 241 -8.29 -16.19 7.55
C ILE A 241 -9.64 -16.11 8.27
N ALA A 242 -9.75 -15.23 9.27
CA ALA A 242 -10.99 -15.00 10.00
C ALA A 242 -12.11 -14.52 9.06
N LEU A 243 -11.82 -13.58 8.15
CA LEU A 243 -12.80 -13.06 7.21
C LEU A 243 -13.27 -14.13 6.22
N ILE A 244 -12.35 -14.93 5.65
CA ILE A 244 -12.68 -16.08 4.79
C ILE A 244 -13.55 -17.09 5.54
N TYR A 245 -13.23 -17.34 6.82
CA TYR A 245 -13.98 -18.25 7.67
C TYR A 245 -15.40 -17.75 7.96
N ILE A 246 -15.56 -16.46 8.29
CA ILE A 246 -16.87 -15.83 8.51
C ILE A 246 -17.73 -15.91 7.23
N VAL A 247 -17.15 -15.58 6.08
CA VAL A 247 -17.83 -15.70 4.78
C VAL A 247 -18.22 -17.14 4.49
N HIS A 248 -17.37 -18.11 4.84
CA HIS A 248 -17.69 -19.52 4.68
C HIS A 248 -18.89 -19.94 5.54
N LEU A 249 -18.90 -19.57 6.82
CA LEU A 249 -20.00 -19.88 7.73
C LEU A 249 -21.31 -19.27 7.25
N GLU A 250 -21.28 -18.04 6.74
CA GLU A 250 -22.47 -17.39 6.22
C GLU A 250 -22.99 -18.02 4.93
N ALA A 251 -22.09 -18.44 4.04
CA ALA A 251 -22.47 -19.21 2.86
C ALA A 251 -23.09 -20.57 3.23
N CYS A 252 -22.54 -21.25 4.25
CA CYS A 252 -23.10 -22.50 4.76
C CYS A 252 -24.48 -22.31 5.39
N LYS A 253 -24.66 -21.25 6.19
CA LYS A 253 -25.95 -20.91 6.81
C LYS A 253 -27.03 -20.59 5.78
N ALA A 254 -26.64 -19.96 4.66
CA ALA A 254 -27.53 -19.65 3.56
C ALA A 254 -27.72 -20.80 2.55
N GLY A 255 -27.09 -21.96 2.76
CA GLY A 255 -27.21 -23.11 1.87
C GLY A 255 -26.60 -22.91 0.47
N MET A 256 -25.65 -21.98 0.33
CA MET A 256 -25.06 -21.63 -0.97
C MET A 256 -24.17 -22.74 -1.51
N THR A 257 -24.31 -23.01 -2.81
CA THR A 257 -23.44 -23.91 -3.57
C THR A 257 -22.36 -23.14 -4.32
N GLY A 258 -21.25 -23.81 -4.64
CA GLY A 258 -20.20 -23.26 -5.47
C GLY A 258 -20.54 -23.35 -6.96
N LEU A 259 -19.85 -22.57 -7.77
CA LEU A 259 -19.97 -22.66 -9.23
C LEU A 259 -19.42 -24.01 -9.73
N PRO A 260 -20.01 -24.60 -10.78
CA PRO A 260 -19.51 -25.85 -11.35
C PRO A 260 -18.08 -25.68 -11.88
N ARG A 261 -17.24 -26.69 -11.65
CA ARG A 261 -15.86 -26.78 -12.15
C ARG A 261 -15.86 -27.52 -13.50
N ARG A 262 -15.14 -26.98 -14.50
CA ARG A 262 -14.85 -27.71 -15.75
C ARG A 262 -14.05 -28.99 -15.54
N HIS A 263 -13.16 -28.98 -14.55
CA HIS A 263 -12.33 -30.12 -14.19
C HIS A 263 -12.32 -30.33 -12.68
N ASN A 264 -12.55 -31.56 -12.24
CA ASN A 264 -12.49 -31.95 -10.84
C ASN A 264 -11.17 -32.69 -10.58
N PRO A 265 -10.07 -31.99 -10.23
CA PRO A 265 -8.84 -32.66 -9.85
C PRO A 265 -9.07 -33.47 -8.56
N THR A 266 -8.38 -34.59 -8.44
CA THR A 266 -8.37 -35.37 -7.19
C THR A 266 -7.76 -34.54 -6.04
N LEU A 267 -8.17 -34.79 -4.79
CA LEU A 267 -7.63 -34.08 -3.62
C LEU A 267 -6.09 -34.11 -3.58
N LEU A 268 -5.49 -35.25 -3.97
CA LEU A 268 -4.05 -35.42 -4.05
C LEU A 268 -3.42 -34.52 -5.11
N GLN A 269 -4.00 -34.43 -6.32
CA GLN A 269 -3.55 -33.52 -7.37
C GLN A 269 -3.70 -32.05 -6.96
N SER A 270 -4.80 -31.70 -6.28
CA SER A 270 -5.02 -30.34 -5.78
C SER A 270 -4.00 -29.98 -4.70
N LEU A 271 -3.67 -30.91 -3.79
CA LEU A 271 -2.67 -30.69 -2.75
C LEU A 271 -1.26 -30.59 -3.34
N LEU A 272 -0.90 -31.48 -4.25
CA LEU A 272 0.40 -31.47 -4.93
C LEU A 272 0.59 -30.21 -5.77
N SER A 273 -0.42 -29.79 -6.53
CA SER A 273 -0.34 -28.57 -7.33
C SER A 273 -0.26 -27.30 -6.47
N PHE A 274 -1.06 -27.19 -5.41
CA PHE A 274 -0.97 -26.09 -4.45
C PHE A 274 0.40 -26.04 -3.76
N THR A 275 0.87 -27.18 -3.25
CA THR A 275 2.18 -27.29 -2.58
C THR A 275 3.30 -26.98 -3.55
N ALA A 276 3.28 -27.51 -4.78
CA ALA A 276 4.28 -27.21 -5.81
C ALA A 276 4.28 -25.73 -6.21
N THR A 277 3.11 -25.08 -6.26
CA THR A 277 3.00 -23.66 -6.59
C THR A 277 3.56 -22.78 -5.49
N ILE A 278 3.22 -23.04 -4.22
CA ILE A 278 3.79 -22.31 -3.07
C ILE A 278 5.29 -22.56 -2.97
N LEU A 279 5.73 -23.81 -3.09
CA LEU A 279 7.14 -24.17 -3.00
C LEU A 279 7.93 -23.57 -4.16
N GLY A 280 7.36 -23.56 -5.37
CA GLY A 280 7.91 -22.86 -6.54
C GLY A 280 8.02 -21.35 -6.32
N LEU A 281 6.99 -20.70 -5.77
CA LEU A 281 7.04 -19.28 -5.41
C LEU A 281 8.12 -19.01 -4.36
N CYS A 282 8.20 -19.82 -3.29
CA CYS A 282 9.23 -19.70 -2.26
C CYS A 282 10.64 -19.88 -2.84
N VAL A 283 10.83 -20.87 -3.72
CA VAL A 283 12.11 -21.12 -4.38
C VAL A 283 12.48 -19.95 -5.29
N ILE A 284 11.55 -19.43 -6.10
CA ILE A 284 11.79 -18.26 -6.95
C ILE A 284 12.13 -17.04 -6.11
N SER A 285 11.36 -16.75 -5.06
CA SER A 285 11.63 -15.64 -4.15
C SER A 285 12.99 -15.77 -3.47
N ALA A 286 13.36 -16.98 -3.03
CA ALA A 286 14.69 -17.24 -2.47
C ALA A 286 15.79 -17.08 -3.52
N LEU A 287 15.59 -17.58 -4.75
CA LEU A 287 16.53 -17.44 -5.87
C LEU A 287 16.76 -15.98 -6.23
N VAL A 288 15.70 -15.17 -6.24
CA VAL A 288 15.81 -13.73 -6.49
C VAL A 288 16.54 -13.06 -5.32
N TYR A 289 16.16 -13.33 -4.08
CA TYR A 289 16.78 -12.74 -2.90
C TYR A 289 18.28 -13.05 -2.80
N TYR A 290 18.64 -14.34 -2.84
CA TYR A 290 20.03 -14.78 -2.78
C TYR A 290 20.80 -14.46 -4.07
N GLY A 291 20.15 -14.55 -5.22
CA GLY A 291 20.76 -14.24 -6.52
C GLY A 291 21.14 -12.77 -6.62
N VAL A 292 20.26 -11.86 -6.21
CA VAL A 292 20.55 -10.42 -6.13
C VAL A 292 21.67 -10.15 -5.12
N GLY A 293 21.63 -10.79 -3.95
CA GLY A 293 22.68 -10.69 -2.92
C GLY A 293 24.05 -11.10 -3.46
N TRP A 294 24.16 -12.30 -4.04
CA TRP A 294 25.42 -12.79 -4.61
C TRP A 294 25.91 -11.98 -5.80
N THR A 295 25.01 -11.45 -6.63
CA THR A 295 25.47 -10.57 -7.72
C THR A 295 26.15 -9.32 -7.20
N LYS A 296 25.68 -8.74 -6.08
CA LYS A 296 26.35 -7.59 -5.44
C LYS A 296 27.73 -7.97 -4.90
N ASP A 297 27.85 -9.13 -4.28
CA ASP A 297 29.13 -9.61 -3.70
C ASP A 297 30.18 -9.93 -4.77
N VAL A 298 29.76 -10.50 -5.91
CA VAL A 298 30.67 -10.99 -6.97
C VAL A 298 31.01 -9.91 -8.01
N PHE A 299 30.05 -9.06 -8.38
CA PHE A 299 30.19 -8.14 -9.51
C PHE A 299 30.28 -6.65 -9.12
N GLY A 300 30.20 -6.32 -7.83
CA GLY A 300 30.35 -4.96 -7.32
C GLY A 300 29.43 -3.96 -8.05
N ASP A 301 30.02 -2.91 -8.63
CA ASP A 301 29.28 -1.86 -9.34
C ASP A 301 28.54 -2.36 -10.60
N ALA A 302 29.00 -3.45 -11.22
CA ALA A 302 28.33 -4.04 -12.39
C ALA A 302 27.09 -4.86 -12.01
N ALA A 303 26.92 -5.21 -10.73
CA ALA A 303 25.79 -6.01 -10.25
C ALA A 303 24.45 -5.37 -10.58
N THR A 304 24.33 -4.05 -10.39
CA THR A 304 23.08 -3.31 -10.65
C THR A 304 22.68 -3.41 -12.12
N THR A 305 23.63 -3.27 -13.04
CA THR A 305 23.38 -3.37 -14.48
C THR A 305 22.99 -4.80 -14.87
N ILE A 306 23.69 -5.80 -14.34
CA ILE A 306 23.41 -7.22 -14.60
C ILE A 306 22.01 -7.60 -14.12
N VAL A 307 21.66 -7.23 -12.89
CA VAL A 307 20.33 -7.47 -12.31
C VAL A 307 19.25 -6.76 -13.13
N THR A 308 19.48 -5.51 -13.54
CA THR A 308 18.53 -4.76 -14.37
C THR A 308 18.28 -5.45 -15.71
N ILE A 309 19.35 -5.90 -16.40
CA ILE A 309 19.24 -6.62 -17.67
C ILE A 309 18.52 -7.96 -17.47
N ALA A 310 18.86 -8.70 -16.42
CA ALA A 310 18.22 -9.98 -16.10
C ALA A 310 16.73 -9.81 -15.80
N LEU A 311 16.35 -8.79 -15.03
CA LEU A 311 14.95 -8.44 -14.75
C LEU A 311 14.21 -8.04 -16.03
N LEU A 312 14.84 -7.28 -16.92
CA LEU A 312 14.22 -6.88 -18.19
C LEU A 312 14.00 -8.09 -19.11
N ILE A 313 14.96 -9.00 -19.21
CA ILE A 313 14.82 -10.26 -19.95
C ILE A 313 13.71 -11.11 -19.35
N ALA A 314 13.67 -11.25 -18.01
CA ALA A 314 12.61 -11.97 -17.31
C ALA A 314 11.24 -11.34 -17.57
N TYR A 315 11.12 -10.01 -17.50
CA TYR A 315 9.89 -9.29 -17.78
C TYR A 315 9.40 -9.54 -19.21
N VAL A 316 10.27 -9.40 -20.21
CA VAL A 316 9.92 -9.67 -21.63
C VAL A 316 9.50 -11.14 -21.82
N GLY A 317 10.19 -12.07 -21.16
CA GLY A 317 9.83 -13.49 -21.15
C GLY A 317 8.44 -13.75 -20.56
N LEU A 318 8.14 -13.12 -19.42
CA LEU A 318 6.83 -13.22 -18.76
C LEU A 318 5.73 -12.59 -19.60
N VAL A 319 5.98 -11.43 -20.23
CA VAL A 319 5.04 -10.79 -21.16
C VAL A 319 4.77 -11.70 -22.35
N LYS A 320 5.79 -12.35 -22.93
CA LYS A 320 5.61 -13.31 -24.02
C LYS A 320 4.76 -14.51 -23.60
N ILE A 321 4.99 -15.06 -22.40
CA ILE A 321 4.17 -16.15 -21.85
C ILE A 321 2.74 -15.68 -21.62
N SER A 322 2.53 -14.50 -21.05
CA SER A 322 1.22 -13.92 -20.78
C SER A 322 0.45 -13.63 -22.08
N ALA A 323 1.11 -13.09 -23.11
CA ALA A 323 0.52 -12.83 -24.42
C ALA A 323 -0.03 -14.11 -25.07
N ASN A 324 0.68 -15.23 -24.93
CA ASN A 324 0.24 -16.52 -25.46
C ASN A 324 -0.99 -17.09 -24.73
N HIS A 325 -1.24 -16.70 -23.48
CA HIS A 325 -2.38 -17.16 -22.68
C HIS A 325 -3.47 -16.08 -22.51
N MET A 326 -3.33 -14.93 -23.19
CA MET A 326 -4.22 -13.79 -23.03
C MET A 326 -5.62 -14.07 -23.57
N LYS A 327 -5.74 -14.86 -24.65
CA LYS A 327 -7.04 -15.29 -25.21
C LYS A 327 -7.77 -16.30 -24.32
N ASP A 328 -7.03 -17.16 -23.62
CA ASP A 328 -7.60 -18.15 -22.71
C ASP A 328 -7.96 -17.57 -21.33
N GLY A 329 -7.34 -16.43 -20.95
CA GLY A 329 -7.60 -15.68 -19.71
C GLY A 329 -8.40 -14.37 -19.88
N ALA A 330 -8.82 -14.04 -21.11
CA ALA A 330 -9.67 -12.89 -21.44
C ALA A 330 -11.11 -13.15 -20.98
N ILE A 331 -11.28 -13.21 -19.66
CA ILE A 331 -12.58 -13.17 -19.01
C ILE A 331 -13.00 -11.70 -19.02
N GLU A 332 -14.01 -11.35 -19.80
CA GLU A 332 -14.84 -10.21 -19.43
C GLU A 332 -15.49 -10.60 -18.10
N ILE A 333 -15.18 -9.86 -17.03
CA ILE A 333 -15.93 -9.97 -15.77
C ILE A 333 -17.26 -9.25 -16.00
N ASP A 334 -17.99 -9.69 -17.03
CA ASP A 334 -19.32 -9.24 -17.37
C ASP A 334 -20.31 -10.39 -17.14
N ALA A 335 -21.60 -10.06 -17.21
CA ALA A 335 -22.65 -10.52 -16.30
C ALA A 335 -22.97 -12.03 -16.15
N GLU A 336 -22.29 -12.95 -16.83
CA GLU A 336 -22.66 -14.38 -16.89
C GLU A 336 -21.48 -15.34 -16.67
N LEU A 337 -20.89 -15.33 -15.47
CA LEU A 337 -19.99 -16.41 -15.03
C LEU A 337 -20.84 -17.66 -14.67
N THR A 338 -21.11 -18.50 -15.67
CA THR A 338 -21.79 -19.80 -15.49
C THR A 338 -20.86 -20.90 -14.98
N GLU A 339 -19.55 -20.77 -15.20
CA GLU A 339 -18.52 -21.75 -14.81
C GLU A 339 -17.29 -21.06 -14.20
N VAL A 340 -16.56 -21.80 -13.37
CA VAL A 340 -15.28 -21.32 -12.81
C VAL A 340 -14.18 -21.39 -13.87
N PRO A 341 -13.41 -20.31 -14.09
CA PRO A 341 -12.30 -20.33 -15.04
C PRO A 341 -11.17 -21.25 -14.57
N ASP A 342 -10.43 -21.81 -15.52
CA ASP A 342 -9.32 -22.71 -15.22
C ASP A 342 -8.15 -21.96 -14.55
N PRO A 343 -7.64 -22.43 -13.39
CA PRO A 343 -6.57 -21.73 -12.67
C PRO A 343 -5.28 -21.55 -13.46
N GLY A 344 -4.86 -22.57 -14.21
CA GLY A 344 -3.57 -22.59 -14.90
C GLY A 344 -3.42 -21.46 -15.94
N PRO A 345 -4.30 -21.39 -16.96
CA PRO A 345 -4.28 -20.31 -17.95
C PRO A 345 -4.49 -18.94 -17.32
N THR A 346 -5.39 -18.85 -16.33
CA THR A 346 -5.72 -17.59 -15.64
C THR A 346 -4.49 -17.00 -14.95
N VAL A 347 -3.74 -17.79 -14.19
CA VAL A 347 -2.49 -17.33 -13.55
C VAL A 347 -1.44 -16.96 -14.59
N LYS A 348 -1.26 -17.77 -15.65
CA LYS A 348 -0.27 -17.50 -16.71
C LYS A 348 -0.55 -16.20 -17.48
N SER A 349 -1.81 -15.81 -17.61
CA SER A 349 -2.22 -14.60 -18.35
C SER A 349 -1.72 -13.29 -17.74
N GLY A 350 -1.31 -13.27 -16.46
CA GLY A 350 -0.86 -12.06 -15.77
C GLY A 350 0.40 -12.23 -14.92
N LEU A 351 1.23 -13.23 -15.19
CA LEU A 351 2.51 -13.43 -14.46
C LEU A 351 3.41 -12.20 -14.47
N HIS A 352 3.35 -11.38 -15.52
CA HIS A 352 4.12 -10.14 -15.64
C HIS A 352 3.76 -9.09 -14.57
N TYR A 353 2.57 -9.17 -13.94
CA TYR A 353 2.20 -8.31 -12.80
C TYR A 353 2.88 -8.71 -11.48
N LEU A 354 3.36 -9.95 -11.36
CA LEU A 354 3.99 -10.44 -10.14
C LEU A 354 5.45 -9.99 -10.01
N LEU A 355 6.16 -9.82 -11.13
CA LEU A 355 7.58 -9.44 -11.12
C LEU A 355 7.82 -8.08 -10.45
N PRO A 356 7.07 -7.00 -10.76
CA PRO A 356 7.20 -5.73 -10.05
C PRO A 356 6.97 -5.87 -8.54
N ILE A 357 6.02 -6.71 -8.11
CA ILE A 357 5.75 -6.94 -6.68
C ILE A 357 6.93 -7.60 -5.99
N VAL A 358 7.53 -8.62 -6.62
CA VAL A 358 8.69 -9.32 -6.05
C VAL A 358 9.87 -8.37 -5.90
N VAL A 359 10.16 -7.57 -6.94
CA VAL A 359 11.23 -6.56 -6.90
C VAL A 359 10.99 -5.49 -5.84
N LEU A 360 9.72 -5.14 -5.59
CA LEU A 360 9.34 -4.17 -4.58
C LEU A 360 9.57 -4.69 -3.15
N VAL A 361 9.48 -6.00 -2.95
CA VAL A 361 9.58 -6.66 -1.63
C VAL A 361 11.00 -7.12 -1.30
N SER A 362 11.85 -7.31 -2.33
CA SER A 362 13.24 -7.78 -2.22
C SER A 362 14.25 -6.66 -1.95
#